data_AF-A0A7W3M0G1-F1
#
_entry.id   AF-A0A7W3M0G1-F1
#
_cell.length_a   1.000
_cell.length_b   1.000
_cell.length_c   1.000
_cell.angle_alpha   90.00
_cell.angle_beta   90.00
_cell.angle_gamma   90.00
#
_symmetry.space_group_name_H-M   'P 1'
#
loop_
_entity.id
_entity.type
_entity.pdbx_description
1 polymer ?
#
loop_
_entity_poly.entity_id
_entity_poly.type
_entity_poly.pdbx_seq_one_letter_code
_entity_poly.pdbx_strand_id
1 'polypeptide(L)'
;MAEISELASIEFEGSLGEAFKLYGEALEEIADRWATELALAAADAEAAMTTMSGHLLLFGLDTRVKARRTAKRLKRAQEMVDALAARGDKFHRDYRKHFRAD
;
A
#
# COMPACT_ATOMS: atom_id res chain seq x y z
N MET A 1 10.38 -8.62 8.07
CA MET A 1 9.30 -7.78 7.49
C MET A 1 9.27 -8.14 6.03
N ALA A 2 8.12 -8.51 5.47
CA ALA A 2 8.06 -8.83 4.05
C ALA A 2 8.31 -7.57 3.21
N GLU A 3 9.42 -7.51 2.50
CA GLU A 3 9.80 -6.38 1.66
C GLU A 3 9.35 -6.61 0.20
N ILE A 4 9.17 -5.53 -0.58
CA ILE A 4 8.95 -5.66 -2.03
C ILE A 4 10.06 -6.49 -2.70
N SER A 5 11.28 -6.49 -2.13
CA SER A 5 12.39 -7.32 -2.58
C SER A 5 12.09 -8.82 -2.50
N GLU A 6 11.18 -9.26 -1.63
CA GLU A 6 10.76 -10.67 -1.52
C GLU A 6 9.96 -11.14 -2.74
N LEU A 7 9.29 -10.24 -3.47
CA LEU A 7 8.65 -10.58 -4.75
C LEU A 7 9.67 -11.09 -5.78
N ALA A 8 10.92 -10.60 -5.72
CA ALA A 8 11.99 -11.04 -6.62
C ALA A 8 12.56 -12.42 -6.25
N SER A 9 12.23 -12.94 -5.06
CA SER A 9 12.69 -14.24 -4.57
C SER A 9 11.71 -15.39 -4.83
N ILE A 10 10.57 -15.09 -5.47
CA ILE A 10 9.62 -16.13 -5.89
C ILE A 10 10.28 -16.92 -7.03
N GLU A 11 10.88 -18.06 -6.68
CA GLU A 11 11.41 -19.01 -7.65
C GLU A 11 10.25 -19.62 -8.44
N PHE A 12 10.39 -19.58 -9.77
CA PHE A 12 9.36 -20.09 -10.67
C PHE A 12 9.56 -21.59 -10.90
N GLU A 13 8.88 -22.40 -10.09
CA GLU A 13 8.75 -23.84 -10.33
C GLU A 13 7.35 -24.13 -10.89
N GLY A 14 7.26 -24.61 -12.14
CA GLY A 14 5.98 -24.98 -12.76
C GLY A 14 5.60 -24.12 -13.99
N SER A 15 4.29 -23.96 -14.22
CA SER A 15 3.80 -23.21 -15.38
C SER A 15 3.92 -21.69 -15.18
N LEU A 16 4.15 -20.95 -16.27
CA LEU A 16 4.13 -19.48 -16.25
C LEU A 16 2.82 -18.91 -15.69
N GLY A 17 1.69 -19.61 -15.87
CA GLY A 17 0.40 -19.19 -15.33
C GLY A 17 0.32 -19.26 -13.81
N GLU A 18 0.88 -20.33 -13.21
CA GLU A 18 1.00 -20.47 -11.76
C GLU A 18 1.98 -19.45 -11.18
N ALA A 19 3.10 -19.21 -11.87
CA ALA A 19 4.05 -18.16 -11.52
C ALA A 19 3.40 -16.76 -11.45
N PHE A 20 2.62 -16.36 -12.47
CA PHE A 20 1.92 -15.08 -12.45
C PHE A 20 0.82 -15.01 -11.38
N LYS A 21 0.20 -16.14 -11.06
CA LYS A 21 -0.80 -16.22 -9.99
C LYS A 21 -0.15 -16.00 -8.62
N LEU A 22 0.90 -16.77 -8.31
CA LEU A 22 1.64 -16.67 -7.05
C LEU A 22 2.23 -15.27 -6.85
N TYR A 23 2.79 -14.69 -7.91
CA TYR A 23 3.28 -13.32 -7.89
C TYR A 23 2.16 -12.31 -7.61
N GLY A 24 1.00 -12.48 -8.25
CA GLY A 24 -0.17 -11.62 -8.05
C GLY A 24 -0.70 -11.67 -6.62
N GLU A 25 -0.83 -12.87 -6.06
CA GLU A 25 -1.28 -13.11 -4.68
C GLU A 25 -0.30 -12.53 -3.65
N ALA A 26 1.01 -12.74 -3.84
CA ALA A 26 2.03 -12.17 -2.97
C ALA A 26 2.04 -10.63 -3.03
N LEU A 27 1.82 -10.05 -4.22
CA LEU A 27 1.72 -8.60 -4.39
C LEU A 27 0.48 -8.04 -3.68
N GLU A 28 -0.65 -8.74 -3.76
CA GLU A 28 -1.89 -8.39 -3.07
C GLU A 28 -1.70 -8.41 -1.54
N GLU A 29 -1.07 -9.45 -1.00
CA GLU A 29 -0.81 -9.56 0.44
C GLU A 29 0.09 -8.41 0.97
N ILE A 30 1.17 -8.09 0.24
CA ILE A 30 2.06 -6.99 0.60
C ILE A 30 1.29 -5.66 0.54
N ALA A 31 0.47 -5.48 -0.49
CA ALA A 31 -0.31 -4.28 -0.66
C ALA A 31 -1.36 -4.10 0.46
N ASP A 32 -2.15 -5.12 0.79
CA ASP A 32 -3.15 -5.05 1.86
C ASP A 32 -2.52 -4.70 3.22
N ARG A 33 -1.32 -5.24 3.49
CA ARG A 33 -0.56 -4.92 4.70
C ARG A 33 -0.15 -3.45 4.72
N TRP A 34 0.42 -2.96 3.62
CA TRP A 34 0.80 -1.55 3.50
C TRP A 34 -0.40 -0.61 3.56
N ALA A 35 -1.53 -0.98 2.97
CA ALA A 35 -2.76 -0.20 3.04
C ALA A 35 -3.24 -0.05 4.49
N THR A 36 -3.18 -1.13 5.27
CA THR A 36 -3.52 -1.13 6.70
C THR A 36 -2.58 -0.25 7.51
N GLU A 37 -1.26 -0.42 7.35
CA GLU A 37 -0.24 0.39 8.05
C GLU A 37 -0.35 1.88 7.73
N LEU A 38 -0.59 2.23 6.47
CA LEU A 38 -0.77 3.62 6.04
C LEU A 38 -2.06 4.23 6.58
N ALA A 39 -3.13 3.45 6.72
CA ALA A 39 -4.37 3.88 7.35
C ALA A 39 -4.17 4.19 8.84
N LEU A 40 -3.50 3.29 9.57
CA LEU A 40 -3.17 3.48 10.98
C LEU A 40 -2.28 4.71 11.17
N ALA A 41 -1.22 4.84 10.39
CA ALA A 41 -0.32 6.00 10.44
C ALA A 41 -1.05 7.31 10.13
N ALA A 42 -2.02 7.31 9.20
CA ALA A 42 -2.82 8.48 8.89
C ALA A 42 -3.72 8.89 10.08
N ALA A 43 -4.37 7.90 10.72
CA ALA A 43 -5.23 8.12 11.88
C ALA A 43 -4.42 8.59 13.10
N ASP A 44 -3.28 7.97 13.39
CA ASP A 44 -2.38 8.35 14.49
C ASP A 44 -1.84 9.76 14.29
N ALA A 45 -1.43 10.10 13.06
CA ALA A 45 -1.03 11.44 12.73
C ALA A 45 -2.18 12.42 12.99
N GLU A 46 -3.40 12.13 12.53
CA GLU A 46 -4.57 13.03 12.71
C GLU A 46 -4.94 13.21 14.19
N ALA A 47 -4.87 12.15 14.98
CA ALA A 47 -5.11 12.19 16.41
C ALA A 47 -4.06 13.05 17.14
N ALA A 48 -2.76 12.84 16.85
CA ALA A 48 -1.66 13.63 17.41
C ALA A 48 -1.77 15.12 17.05
N MET A 49 -2.21 15.43 15.84
CA MET A 49 -2.46 16.82 15.42
C MET A 49 -3.58 17.49 16.20
N THR A 50 -4.64 16.72 16.46
CA THR A 50 -5.85 17.21 17.12
C THR A 50 -5.57 17.48 18.60
N THR A 51 -4.74 16.66 19.25
CA THR A 51 -4.33 16.86 20.65
C THR A 51 -3.33 18.01 20.81
N MET A 52 -2.52 18.32 19.80
CA MET A 52 -1.61 19.47 19.79
C MET A 52 -2.31 20.83 19.58
N SER A 53 -3.60 20.83 19.21
CA SER A 53 -4.38 22.02 18.95
C SER A 53 -4.69 22.77 20.26
N GLY A 54 -4.11 23.97 20.43
CA GLY A 54 -4.28 24.80 21.63
C GLY A 54 -3.06 24.85 22.56
N HIS A 55 -1.99 24.12 22.23
CA HIS A 55 -0.75 24.19 23.00
C HIS A 55 -0.05 25.54 22.78
N LEU A 56 0.19 26.30 23.87
CA LEU A 56 0.78 27.65 23.82
C LEU A 56 2.13 27.68 23.07
N LEU A 57 2.93 26.62 23.19
CA LEU A 57 4.24 26.49 22.53
C LEU A 57 4.16 26.26 21.01
N LEU A 58 2.98 25.95 20.47
CA LEU A 58 2.75 25.76 19.04
C LEU A 58 1.95 26.91 18.42
N PHE A 59 1.68 27.96 19.20
CA PHE A 59 0.96 29.14 18.77
C PHE A 59 1.81 29.89 17.72
N GLY A 60 1.30 30.00 16.48
CA GLY A 60 2.02 30.62 15.36
C GLY A 60 2.86 29.66 14.50
N LEU A 61 2.99 28.39 14.86
CA LEU A 61 3.52 27.36 13.97
C LEU A 61 2.39 26.78 13.13
N ASP A 62 2.64 26.63 11.83
CA ASP A 62 1.70 26.04 10.86
C ASP A 62 1.63 24.49 10.98
N THR A 63 1.64 24.01 12.22
CA THR A 63 1.66 22.59 12.61
C THR A 63 0.42 21.87 12.10
N ARG A 64 -0.76 22.50 12.20
CA ARG A 64 -2.00 21.98 11.61
C ARG A 64 -1.88 21.76 10.10
N VAL A 65 -1.26 22.67 9.36
CA VAL A 65 -1.10 22.54 7.90
C VAL A 65 -0.09 21.47 7.53
N LYS A 66 1.10 21.47 8.17
CA LYS A 66 2.13 20.45 7.94
C LYS A 66 1.59 19.06 8.19
N ALA A 67 0.81 18.92 9.24
CA ALA A 67 0.37 17.63 9.64
C ALA A 67 -0.85 17.18 8.82
N ARG A 68 -1.82 18.06 8.50
CA ARG A 68 -2.87 17.76 7.49
C ARG A 68 -2.27 17.33 6.15
N ARG A 69 -1.13 17.92 5.77
CA ARG A 69 -0.37 17.51 4.58
C ARG A 69 0.24 16.11 4.72
N THR A 70 0.75 15.74 5.89
CA THR A 70 1.23 14.38 6.18
C THR A 70 0.11 13.35 6.12
N ALA A 71 -1.02 13.59 6.79
CA ALA A 71 -2.19 12.69 6.73
C ALA A 71 -2.68 12.48 5.30
N LYS A 72 -2.78 13.56 4.50
CA LYS A 72 -3.13 13.46 3.07
C LYS A 72 -2.12 12.64 2.26
N ARG A 73 -0.83 12.72 2.57
CA ARG A 73 0.21 11.94 1.88
C ARG A 73 0.10 10.46 2.22
N LEU A 74 -0.16 10.12 3.47
CA LEU A 74 -0.35 8.74 3.92
C LEU A 74 -1.59 8.13 3.26
N LYS A 75 -2.71 8.87 3.23
CA LYS A 75 -3.91 8.45 2.52
C LYS A 75 -3.67 8.23 1.01
N ARG A 76 -2.93 9.13 0.36
CA ARG A 76 -2.57 8.95 -1.05
C ARG A 76 -1.66 7.73 -1.26
N ALA A 77 -0.77 7.45 -0.32
CA ALA A 77 0.05 6.24 -0.36
C ALA A 77 -0.82 4.99 -0.24
N GLN A 78 -1.81 4.97 0.66
CA GLN A 78 -2.79 3.89 0.79
C GLN A 78 -3.52 3.66 -0.54
N GLU A 79 -4.07 4.72 -1.15
CA GLU A 79 -4.78 4.61 -2.43
C GLU A 79 -3.90 4.04 -3.56
N MET A 80 -2.61 4.38 -3.59
CA MET A 80 -1.66 3.82 -4.57
C MET A 80 -1.40 2.33 -4.33
N VAL A 81 -1.38 1.92 -3.07
CA VAL A 81 -1.18 0.54 -2.67
C VAL A 81 -2.42 -0.31 -2.97
N ASP A 82 -3.63 0.18 -2.69
CA ASP A 82 -4.87 -0.50 -3.07
C ASP A 82 -4.95 -0.71 -4.60
N ALA A 83 -4.53 0.30 -5.38
CA ALA A 83 -4.45 0.20 -6.83
C ALA A 83 -3.36 -0.80 -7.30
N LEU A 84 -2.34 -1.05 -6.49
CA LEU A 84 -1.31 -2.05 -6.76
C LEU A 84 -1.84 -3.46 -6.51
N ALA A 85 -2.57 -3.69 -5.41
CA ALA A 85 -3.28 -4.94 -5.12
C ALA A 85 -4.19 -5.34 -6.30
N ALA A 86 -5.05 -4.42 -6.73
CA ALA A 86 -5.99 -4.63 -7.84
C ALA A 86 -5.30 -4.96 -9.18
N ARG A 87 -4.02 -4.58 -9.35
CA ARG A 87 -3.22 -4.93 -10.53
C ARG A 87 -2.56 -6.30 -10.42
N GLY A 88 -2.21 -6.77 -9.22
CA GLY A 88 -1.70 -8.13 -8.99
C GLY A 88 -2.63 -9.17 -9.59
N ASP A 89 -3.91 -9.01 -9.24
CA ASP A 89 -5.01 -9.86 -9.67
C ASP A 89 -5.28 -9.79 -11.19
N LYS A 90 -4.94 -8.67 -11.82
CA LYS A 90 -5.05 -8.47 -13.27
C LYS A 90 -3.98 -9.24 -14.06
N PHE A 91 -2.78 -9.43 -13.51
CA PHE A 91 -1.68 -10.12 -14.23
C PHE A 91 -2.07 -11.55 -14.61
N HIS A 92 -2.60 -12.33 -13.67
CA HIS A 92 -3.03 -13.70 -13.94
C HIS A 92 -4.17 -13.77 -14.96
N ARG A 93 -5.17 -12.88 -14.85
CA ARG A 93 -6.29 -12.80 -15.81
C ARG A 93 -5.82 -12.43 -17.22
N ASP A 94 -4.94 -11.44 -17.34
CA ASP A 94 -4.41 -11.00 -18.63
C ASP A 94 -3.55 -12.12 -19.25
N TYR A 95 -2.77 -12.85 -18.45
CA TYR A 95 -2.04 -14.03 -18.92
C TYR A 95 -2.98 -15.08 -19.52
N ARG A 96 -4.02 -15.52 -18.78
CA ARG A 96 -4.98 -16.51 -19.30
C ARG A 96 -5.63 -16.04 -20.60
N LYS A 97 -6.03 -14.77 -20.66
CA LYS A 97 -6.66 -14.15 -21.83
C LYS A 97 -5.74 -14.15 -23.06
N HIS A 98 -4.46 -13.79 -22.89
CA HIS A 98 -3.53 -13.63 -24.01
C HIS A 98 -2.90 -14.96 -24.47
N PHE A 99 -2.74 -15.91 -23.56
CA PHE A 99 -2.08 -17.18 -23.87
C PHE A 99 -3.04 -18.35 -24.07
N ARG A 100 -4.36 -18.12 -24.02
CA ARG A 100 -5.40 -19.18 -24.10
C ARG A 100 -5.12 -20.34 -23.13
N ALA A 101 -4.57 -19.99 -21.96
CA ALA A 101 -4.28 -20.94 -20.91
C ALA A 101 -5.58 -21.16 -20.13
N ASP A 102 -6.28 -22.24 -20.45
CA ASP A 102 -7.42 -22.75 -19.69
C ASP A 102 -6.95 -23.36 -18.37
#